data_AF-Q73IU8-F1
#
_entry.id   AF-Q73IU8-F1
#
_cell.length_a   1.000
_cell.length_b   1.000
_cell.length_c   1.000
_cell.angle_alpha   90.00
_cell.angle_beta   90.00
_cell.angle_gamma   90.00
#
_symmetry.space_group_name_H-M   'P 1'
#
loop_
_entity.id
_entity.type
_entity.pdbx_description
1 polymer ?
#
loop_
_entity_poly.entity_id
_entity_poly.type
_entity_poly.pdbx_seq_one_letter_code
_entity_poly.pdbx_strand_id
1 'polypeptide(L)'
;MNLVFVGNSKVSKGGSSSNTASLPDQFARDKGFEKRAQLYAAKAYSRQADKSGKYIDLKKVFFIAISNCNLFPDKLDYISSHTIRDEKTNEHDLKDFQFVFIELPKFPKNKEEQLESIVDRWLFFFSATRKAVVL
;
A
#
# COMPACT_ATOMS: atom_id res chain seq x y z
N MET A 1 8.77 4.92 -14.21
CA MET A 1 8.07 4.19 -13.14
C MET A 1 7.20 5.22 -12.42
N ASN A 2 5.87 5.09 -12.50
CA ASN A 2 4.97 5.99 -11.79
C ASN A 2 4.56 5.30 -10.50
N LEU A 3 4.99 5.86 -9.39
CA LEU A 3 4.72 5.35 -8.06
C LEU A 3 3.60 6.20 -7.46
N VAL A 4 2.53 5.55 -7.02
CA VAL A 4 1.37 6.21 -6.43
C VAL A 4 1.22 5.78 -4.99
N PHE A 5 0.82 6.76 -4.21
CA PHE A 5 1.29 6.97 -2.87
C PHE A 5 0.16 7.70 -2.17
N VAL A 6 -0.45 7.06 -1.19
CA VAL A 6 -1.79 7.39 -0.72
C VAL A 6 -1.83 7.36 0.79
N GLY A 7 -2.07 8.52 1.38
CA GLY A 7 -2.05 8.70 2.81
C GLY A 7 -3.35 9.21 3.37
N ASN A 8 -3.78 8.55 4.45
CA ASN A 8 -4.74 9.14 5.35
C ASN A 8 -3.98 9.94 6.41
N SER A 9 -4.00 11.26 6.28
CA SER A 9 -3.72 12.17 7.41
C SER A 9 -5.04 12.49 8.10
N LYS A 10 -5.11 12.35 9.43
CA LYS A 10 -6.19 12.95 10.20
C LYS A 10 -5.88 14.43 10.44
N VAL A 11 -6.79 15.29 9.99
CA VAL A 11 -6.92 16.66 10.50
C VAL A 11 -7.36 16.58 11.97
N SER A 12 -6.55 17.13 12.87
CA SER A 12 -6.91 17.32 14.27
C SER A 12 -7.96 18.43 14.38
N LYS A 13 -9.16 18.08 14.88
CA LYS A 13 -10.03 19.05 15.54
C LYS A 13 -10.15 18.63 17.01
N GLY A 14 -9.77 19.55 17.90
CA GLY A 14 -9.74 19.35 19.34
C GLY A 14 -11.13 19.27 20.00
N GLY A 15 -11.13 18.73 21.22
CA GLY A 15 -12.28 18.69 22.13
C GLY A 15 -12.14 17.58 23.18
N SER A 16 -12.09 17.97 24.46
CA SER A 16 -11.90 17.10 25.63
C SER A 16 -13.16 16.37 26.10
N SER A 17 -13.03 15.15 26.60
CA SER A 17 -13.40 14.73 27.98
C SER A 17 -13.37 13.21 28.10
N SER A 18 -12.96 12.76 29.28
CA SER A 18 -12.65 11.39 29.67
C SER A 18 -13.85 10.45 29.64
N ASN A 19 -13.67 9.25 29.09
CA ASN A 19 -14.18 7.99 29.61
C ASN A 19 -13.35 6.86 28.97
N THR A 20 -12.82 5.95 29.78
CA THR A 20 -12.04 4.79 29.34
C THR A 20 -12.93 3.82 28.57
N ALA A 21 -13.07 4.06 27.26
CA ALA A 21 -13.51 3.06 26.31
C ALA A 21 -12.27 2.30 25.84
N SER A 22 -12.21 0.99 26.11
CA SER A 22 -11.34 0.04 25.43
C SER A 22 -11.16 0.45 23.97
N LEU A 23 -9.95 0.83 23.53
CA LEU A 23 -9.70 1.32 22.17
C LEU A 23 -10.23 0.29 21.15
N PRO A 24 -11.46 0.45 20.62
CA PRO A 24 -12.04 -0.54 19.75
C PRO A 24 -11.46 -0.22 18.37
N ASP A 25 -10.95 -1.21 17.64
CA ASP A 25 -10.70 -1.03 16.21
C ASP A 25 -9.66 0.05 15.82
N GLN A 26 -8.64 0.33 16.65
CA GLN A 26 -7.44 1.05 16.18
C GLN A 26 -6.64 0.08 15.29
N PHE A 27 -6.78 -0.02 13.98
CA PHE A 27 -7.05 0.96 12.95
C PHE A 27 -7.94 0.27 11.92
N ALA A 28 -9.24 0.57 11.93
CA ALA A 28 -10.23 0.06 10.99
C ALA A 28 -9.60 -0.26 9.63
N ARG A 29 -9.67 -1.52 9.18
CA ARG A 29 -9.55 -1.86 7.75
C ARG A 29 -10.27 -0.74 7.02
N ASP A 30 -9.52 0.13 6.36
CA ASP A 30 -10.11 1.34 5.80
C ASP A 30 -11.00 0.88 4.67
N LYS A 31 -12.29 0.72 4.97
CA LYS A 31 -13.28 0.10 4.09
C LYS A 31 -13.18 0.81 2.75
N GLY A 32 -12.79 0.06 1.72
CA GLY A 32 -12.57 0.60 0.38
C GLY A 32 -11.13 0.98 0.04
N PHE A 33 -10.12 0.53 0.80
CA PHE A 33 -8.72 0.68 0.41
C PHE A 33 -8.43 0.01 -0.94
N GLU A 34 -9.11 -1.09 -1.25
CA GLU A 34 -9.03 -1.78 -2.53
C GLU A 34 -9.50 -0.86 -3.67
N LYS A 35 -10.65 -0.20 -3.46
CA LYS A 35 -11.22 0.75 -4.42
C LYS A 35 -10.34 1.98 -4.60
N ARG A 36 -9.78 2.52 -3.51
CA ARG A 36 -8.85 3.64 -3.56
C ARG A 36 -7.57 3.26 -4.28
N ALA A 37 -6.95 2.12 -3.97
CA ALA A 37 -5.75 1.64 -4.64
C ALA A 37 -5.96 1.56 -6.16
N GLN A 38 -7.06 0.95 -6.59
CA GLN A 38 -7.44 0.87 -8.00
C GLN A 38 -7.65 2.26 -8.63
N LEU A 39 -8.41 3.14 -7.96
CA LEU A 39 -8.65 4.51 -8.43
C LEU A 39 -7.34 5.29 -8.62
N TYR A 40 -6.42 5.18 -7.66
CA TYR A 40 -5.16 5.91 -7.69
C TYR A 40 -4.21 5.38 -8.76
N ALA A 41 -4.12 4.05 -8.91
CA ALA A 41 -3.36 3.45 -9.99
C ALA A 41 -3.91 3.88 -11.36
N ALA A 42 -5.23 3.78 -11.56
CA ALA A 42 -5.89 4.19 -12.81
C ALA A 42 -5.68 5.68 -13.12
N LYS A 43 -5.78 6.57 -12.12
CA LYS A 43 -5.49 8.00 -12.27
C LYS A 43 -4.05 8.25 -12.71
N ALA A 44 -3.07 7.54 -12.13
CA ALA A 44 -1.68 7.70 -12.52
C ALA A 44 -1.38 7.14 -13.91
N TYR A 45 -2.06 6.07 -14.33
CA TYR A 45 -1.97 5.55 -15.68
C TYR A 45 -2.56 6.55 -16.70
N SER A 46 -3.78 7.04 -16.45
CA SER A 46 -4.45 8.03 -17.30
C SER A 46 -3.63 9.30 -17.50
N ARG A 47 -3.00 9.82 -16.44
CA ARG A 47 -2.15 11.03 -16.51
C ARG A 47 -0.93 10.89 -17.42
N GLN A 48 -0.58 9.68 -17.83
CA GLN A 48 0.50 9.47 -18.81
C GLN A 48 0.03 9.78 -20.23
N ALA A 49 -1.23 9.48 -20.55
CA ALA A 49 -1.81 9.73 -21.88
C ALA A 49 -1.80 11.24 -22.21
N ASP A 50 -2.07 12.08 -21.20
CA ASP A 50 -2.00 13.55 -21.31
C ASP A 50 -0.58 14.05 -21.68
N LYS A 51 0.46 13.23 -21.48
CA LYS A 51 1.86 13.58 -21.71
C LYS A 51 2.48 12.89 -22.93
N SER A 52 2.12 11.64 -23.21
CA SER A 52 2.79 10.81 -24.24
C SER A 52 2.13 10.85 -25.61
N GLY A 53 0.88 11.33 -25.74
CA GLY A 53 0.17 11.47 -27.01
C GLY A 53 -0.17 10.17 -27.75
N LYS A 54 0.48 9.05 -27.43
CA LYS A 54 0.24 7.70 -27.98
C LYS A 54 0.07 6.68 -26.86
N TYR A 55 -0.93 5.81 -27.00
CA TYR A 55 -1.23 4.74 -26.05
C TYR A 55 -0.13 3.68 -25.93
N ILE A 56 0.62 3.44 -27.02
CA ILE A 56 1.71 2.45 -27.03
C ILE A 56 2.88 2.82 -26.11
N ASP A 57 2.98 4.11 -25.74
CA ASP A 57 4.06 4.62 -24.90
C ASP A 57 3.70 4.67 -23.41
N LEU A 58 2.47 4.24 -23.05
CA LEU A 58 2.04 4.18 -21.66
C LEU A 58 2.89 3.17 -20.89
N LYS A 59 3.33 3.58 -19.69
CA LYS A 59 4.19 2.76 -18.84
C LYS A 59 3.37 2.12 -17.74
N LYS A 60 3.74 0.88 -17.43
CA LYS A 60 3.26 0.15 -16.26
C LYS A 60 3.29 1.00 -14.97
N VAL A 61 2.21 0.93 -14.22
CA VAL A 61 2.05 1.53 -12.89
C VAL A 61 2.24 0.47 -11.83
N PHE A 62 3.16 0.76 -10.90
CA PHE A 62 3.32 0.01 -9.67
C PHE A 62 2.70 0.83 -8.54
N PHE A 63 1.60 0.34 -8.00
CA PHE A 63 1.00 0.89 -6.80
C PHE A 63 1.65 0.20 -5.59
N ILE A 64 2.28 0.96 -4.70
CA ILE A 64 2.91 0.40 -3.49
C ILE A 64 2.29 1.09 -2.28
N ALA A 65 1.64 0.32 -1.41
CA ALA A 65 1.10 0.80 -0.15
C ALA A 65 1.85 0.17 1.02
N ILE A 66 2.39 1.01 1.90
CA ILE A 66 3.00 0.59 3.16
C ILE A 66 2.02 0.93 4.29
N SER A 67 1.62 -0.09 5.04
CA SER A 67 0.52 -0.01 6.02
C SER A 67 0.99 -0.46 7.39
N ASN A 68 0.58 0.29 8.43
CA ASN A 68 0.69 -0.12 9.83
C ASN A 68 -0.51 -0.98 10.30
N CYS A 69 -1.34 -1.44 9.37
CA CYS A 69 -2.56 -2.20 9.62
C CYS A 69 -2.52 -3.53 8.89
N ASN A 70 -3.22 -4.54 9.42
CA ASN A 70 -3.46 -5.81 8.73
C ASN A 70 -4.65 -5.66 7.76
N LEU A 71 -4.34 -5.42 6.48
CA LEU A 71 -5.28 -5.27 5.38
C LEU A 71 -5.81 -6.64 4.91
N PHE A 72 -4.93 -7.64 4.81
CA PHE A 72 -5.24 -8.99 4.35
C PHE A 72 -5.08 -9.99 5.50
N PRO A 73 -6.10 -10.20 6.35
CA PRO A 73 -5.97 -11.04 7.54
C PRO A 73 -5.58 -12.48 7.24
N ASP A 74 -6.01 -13.01 6.10
CA ASP A 74 -5.79 -14.41 5.69
C ASP A 74 -4.40 -14.63 5.06
N LYS A 75 -3.62 -13.57 4.82
CA LYS A 75 -2.27 -13.67 4.27
C LYS A 75 -1.23 -13.57 5.39
N LEU A 76 -0.29 -14.51 5.44
CA LEU A 76 0.78 -14.50 6.44
C LEU A 76 1.95 -13.57 6.05
N ASP A 77 2.21 -13.42 4.76
CA ASP A 77 3.32 -12.61 4.27
C ASP A 77 3.11 -11.11 4.52
N TYR A 78 4.20 -10.42 4.86
CA TYR A 78 4.21 -8.97 5.04
C TYR A 78 4.26 -8.19 3.72
N ILE A 79 4.56 -8.86 2.59
CA ILE A 79 4.47 -8.28 1.25
C ILE A 79 3.50 -9.12 0.43
N SER A 80 2.48 -8.48 -0.15
CA SER A 80 1.57 -9.14 -1.08
C SER A 80 1.52 -8.39 -2.41
N SER A 81 1.77 -9.11 -3.50
CA SER A 81 1.67 -8.59 -4.87
C SER A 81 0.40 -9.10 -5.55
N HIS A 82 -0.31 -8.22 -6.24
CA HIS A 82 -1.58 -8.50 -6.91
C HIS A 82 -1.53 -7.96 -8.34
N THR A 83 -2.08 -8.73 -9.27
CA THR A 83 -2.06 -8.48 -10.72
C THR A 83 -3.43 -8.82 -11.31
N ILE A 84 -3.76 -8.25 -12.47
CA ILE A 84 -4.97 -8.61 -13.22
C ILE A 84 -4.68 -9.91 -14.00
N ARG A 85 -5.60 -10.87 -13.96
CA ARG A 85 -5.44 -12.19 -14.58
C ARG A 85 -6.69 -12.57 -15.38
N ASP A 86 -6.50 -13.33 -16.45
CA ASP A 86 -7.61 -13.97 -17.17
C ASP A 86 -8.33 -14.97 -16.25
N GLU A 87 -9.66 -15.00 -16.28
CA GLU A 87 -10.45 -15.82 -15.35
C GLU A 87 -10.38 -17.33 -15.66
N LYS A 88 -10.16 -17.72 -16.92
CA LYS A 88 -10.13 -19.12 -17.35
C LYS A 88 -8.73 -19.69 -17.34
N THR A 89 -7.76 -18.94 -17.86
CA THR A 89 -6.38 -19.41 -18.08
C THR A 89 -5.42 -18.95 -16.99
N ASN A 90 -5.80 -17.96 -16.16
CA ASN A 90 -4.92 -17.30 -15.19
C ASN A 90 -3.69 -16.62 -15.84
N GLU A 91 -3.77 -16.34 -17.14
CA GLU A 91 -2.76 -15.60 -17.89
C GLU A 91 -2.74 -14.13 -17.48
N HIS A 92 -1.63 -13.44 -17.77
CA HIS A 92 -1.39 -12.06 -17.33
C HIS A 92 -1.12 -11.16 -18.54
N ASP A 93 -2.14 -10.94 -19.36
CA ASP A 93 -2.02 -10.14 -20.57
C ASP A 93 -2.05 -8.64 -20.28
N LEU A 94 -2.89 -8.24 -19.32
CA LEU A 94 -3.03 -6.86 -18.86
C LEU A 94 -1.95 -6.51 -17.80
N LYS A 95 -0.72 -6.29 -18.28
CA LYS A 95 0.50 -6.18 -17.44
C LYS A 95 0.75 -4.81 -16.80
N ASP A 96 -0.04 -3.80 -17.17
CA ASP A 96 0.25 -2.40 -16.87
C ASP A 96 -0.12 -1.96 -15.45
N PHE A 97 -0.78 -2.84 -14.67
CA PHE A 97 -1.06 -2.60 -13.27
C PHE A 97 -0.48 -3.69 -12.39
N GLN A 98 0.24 -3.28 -11.35
CA GLN A 98 0.65 -4.17 -10.27
C GLN A 98 0.47 -3.45 -8.94
N PHE A 99 -0.17 -4.13 -7.99
CA PHE A 99 -0.45 -3.61 -6.66
C PHE A 99 0.37 -4.38 -5.65
N VAL A 100 1.20 -3.68 -4.88
CA VAL A 100 2.04 -4.23 -3.83
C VAL A 100 1.60 -3.62 -2.51
N PHE A 101 1.22 -4.47 -1.57
CA PHE A 101 0.88 -4.05 -0.22
C PHE A 101 1.92 -4.60 0.74
N ILE A 102 2.48 -3.72 1.56
CA ILE A 102 3.45 -4.04 2.59
C ILE A 102 2.83 -3.74 3.96
N GLU A 103 2.69 -4.77 4.79
CA GLU A 103 2.01 -4.71 6.08
C GLU A 103 3.04 -4.81 7.21
N LEU A 104 3.42 -3.66 7.75
CA LEU A 104 4.45 -3.52 8.78
C LEU A 104 4.20 -4.36 10.05
N PRO A 105 2.95 -4.58 10.51
CA PRO A 105 2.70 -5.46 11.66
C PRO A 105 3.12 -6.93 11.43
N LYS A 106 3.27 -7.36 10.18
CA LYS A 106 3.70 -8.71 9.81
C LYS A 106 5.20 -8.80 9.56
N PHE A 107 5.91 -7.67 9.56
CA PHE A 107 7.35 -7.65 9.29
C PHE A 107 8.11 -8.29 10.46
N PRO A 108 8.82 -9.42 10.26
CA PRO A 108 9.32 -10.24 11.36
C PRO A 108 10.65 -9.75 11.96
N LYS A 109 11.37 -8.88 11.26
CA LYS A 109 12.74 -8.48 11.63
C LYS A 109 12.69 -7.30 12.60
N ASN A 110 13.28 -7.46 13.77
CA ASN A 110 13.25 -6.48 14.86
C ASN A 110 14.64 -6.07 15.37
N LYS A 111 15.71 -6.60 14.76
CA LYS A 111 17.08 -6.20 15.05
C LYS A 111 17.86 -5.91 13.77
N GLU A 112 18.86 -5.03 13.88
CA GLU A 112 19.64 -4.57 12.73
C GLU A 112 20.45 -5.72 12.09
N GLU A 113 20.88 -6.70 12.87
CA GLU A 113 21.66 -7.85 12.38
C GLU A 113 20.83 -8.79 11.49
N GLN A 114 19.49 -8.70 11.55
CA GLN A 114 18.58 -9.52 10.74
C GLN A 114 18.32 -8.91 9.35
N LEU A 115 18.76 -7.67 9.11
CA LEU A 115 18.44 -6.89 7.91
C LEU A 115 19.39 -7.27 6.76
N GLU A 116 18.87 -8.06 5.82
CA GLU A 116 19.67 -8.65 4.73
C GLU A 116 19.61 -7.79 3.46
N SER A 117 18.50 -7.07 3.25
CA SER A 117 18.27 -6.27 2.05
C SER A 117 18.05 -4.79 2.35
N ILE A 118 18.21 -3.95 1.32
CA ILE A 118 17.84 -2.53 1.40
C ILE A 118 16.35 -2.35 1.72
N VAL A 119 15.50 -3.27 1.25
CA VAL A 119 14.07 -3.28 1.56
C VAL A 119 13.86 -3.51 3.06
N ASP A 120 14.54 -4.50 3.64
CA ASP A 120 14.45 -4.75 5.09
C ASP A 120 14.84 -3.53 5.91
N ARG A 121 15.89 -2.81 5.50
CA ARG A 121 16.35 -1.59 6.18
C ARG A 121 15.29 -0.49 6.16
N TRP A 122 14.64 -0.28 5.01
CA TRP A 122 13.54 0.68 4.91
C TRP A 122 12.33 0.26 5.76
N LEU A 123 11.93 -1.01 5.69
CA LEU A 123 10.79 -1.52 6.45
C LEU A 123 11.05 -1.50 7.96
N PHE A 124 12.27 -1.83 8.38
CA PHE A 124 12.71 -1.70 9.75
C PHE A 124 12.62 -0.24 10.24
N PHE A 125 13.10 0.72 9.43
CA PHE A 125 12.97 2.14 9.74
C PHE A 125 11.51 2.61 9.87
N PHE A 126 10.63 2.19 8.96
CA PHE A 126 9.20 2.55 9.02
C PHE A 126 8.49 1.90 10.21
N SER A 127 8.81 0.64 10.52
CA SER A 127 8.28 -0.07 11.68
C SER A 127 8.72 0.58 13.00
N ALA A 128 10.02 0.87 13.15
CA ALA A 128 10.58 1.44 14.38
C ALA A 128 10.04 2.83 14.72
N THR A 129 9.76 3.65 13.70
CA THR A 129 9.26 5.01 13.90
C THR A 129 7.75 5.09 14.15
N ARG A 130 7.02 3.95 14.05
CA ARG A 130 5.54 3.88 13.95
C ARG A 130 4.96 4.88 12.94
N LYS A 131 5.77 5.38 12.01
CA LYS A 131 5.32 6.26 10.95
C LYS A 131 4.76 5.37 9.87
N ALA A 132 3.45 5.48 9.64
CA ALA A 132 2.89 5.05 8.38
C ALA A 132 3.47 6.02 7.34
N VAL A 133 4.54 5.59 6.68
CA VAL A 133 5.11 6.36 5.60
C VAL A 133 4.30 6.08 4.37
N VAL A 134 3.36 6.99 4.19
CA VAL A 134 2.84 7.36 2.90
C VAL A 134 3.97 8.11 2.24
N LEU A 135 4.92 7.38 1.65
CA LEU A 135 5.52 7.95 0.47
C LEU A 135 4.42 8.10 -0.56
#